data_AF-A0A936NFM9-F1
#
_entry.id   AF-A0A936NFM9-F1
#
_cell.length_a   1.000
_cell.length_b   1.000
_cell.length_c   1.000
_cell.angle_alpha   90.00
_cell.angle_beta   90.00
_cell.angle_gamma   90.00
#
_symmetry.space_group_name_H-M   'P 1'
#
loop_
_entity.id
_entity.type
_entity.pdbx_description
1 polymer ?
#
loop_
_entity_poly.entity_id
_entity_poly.type
_entity_poly.pdbx_seq_one_letter_code
_entity_poly.pdbx_strand_id
1 'polypeptide(L)' 'MECPKCNGMMLLERFSDFFLVFYAWKCLNCGAMIDRTISNNRRKSLAARESQTVAAR' A
#
# COMPACT_ATOMS: atom_id res chain seq x y z
N MET A 1 -0.21 -11.65 5.28
CA MET A 1 0.31 -10.53 4.47
C MET A 1 1.62 -10.09 5.09
N GLU A 2 2.70 -10.14 4.31
CA GLU A 2 4.00 -9.62 4.73
C GLU A 2 4.17 -8.19 4.25
N CYS A 3 4.77 -7.35 5.08
CA CYS A 3 4.97 -5.95 4.72
C CYS A 3 6.00 -5.83 3.59
N PRO A 4 5.68 -5.22 2.43
CA PRO A 4 6.61 -5.09 1.32
C PRO A 4 7.83 -4.19 1.61
N LYS A 5 7.84 -3.51 2.77
CA LYS A 5 8.93 -2.62 3.18
C LYS A 5 9.90 -3.28 4.17
N CYS A 6 9.43 -4.17 5.03
CA CYS A 6 10.23 -4.74 6.11
C CYS A 6 10.04 -6.25 6.32
N ASN A 7 9.24 -6.91 5.46
CA ASN A 7 8.81 -8.31 5.57
C ASN A 7 8.20 -8.68 6.94
N GLY A 8 7.82 -7.67 7.73
CA GLY A 8 7.17 -7.86 9.02
C GLY A 8 5.71 -8.29 8.88
N MET A 9 5.16 -8.79 9.99
CA MET A 9 3.76 -9.18 10.06
C MET A 9 2.84 -7.95 9.90
N MET A 10 1.77 -8.14 9.13
CA MET A 10 0.70 -7.16 9.00
C MET A 10 -0.58 -7.68 9.62
N LEU A 11 -1.29 -6.81 10.34
CA LEU A 11 -2.60 -7.06 10.92
C LEU A 11 -3.67 -6.31 10.13
N LEU A 12 -4.82 -6.94 9.92
CA LEU A 12 -5.99 -6.27 9.35
C LEU A 12 -6.70 -5.51 10.46
N GLU A 13 -6.64 -4.19 10.43
CA GLU A 13 -7.32 -3.32 11.40
C GLU A 13 -8.48 -2.59 10.72
N ARG A 14 -9.54 -2.37 11.51
CA ARG A 14 -10.66 -1.51 11.11
C ARG A 14 -10.33 -0.08 11.52
N PHE A 15 -10.21 0.80 10.54
CA PHE A 15 -10.05 2.23 10.75
C PHE A 15 -11.39 2.91 10.55
N SER A 16 -11.72 3.81 11.48
CA SER A 16 -12.88 4.70 11.39
C SER A 16 -12.40 6.13 11.53
N ASP A 17 -12.57 6.90 10.47
CA ASP A 17 -12.47 8.35 10.48
C ASP A 17 -13.88 8.96 10.62
N PHE A 18 -14.01 10.28 10.72
CA PHE A 18 -15.28 10.98 10.85
C PHE A 18 -16.27 10.68 9.70
N PHE A 19 -15.76 10.40 8.50
CA PHE A 19 -16.58 10.22 7.30
C PHE A 19 -16.57 8.79 6.74
N LEU A 20 -15.59 7.97 7.10
CA LEU A 20 -15.35 6.69 6.43
C LEU A 20 -14.88 5.62 7.41
N VAL A 21 -15.44 4.43 7.27
CA VAL A 21 -14.95 3.22 7.91
C VAL A 21 -14.36 2.32 6.83
N PHE A 22 -13.10 1.94 6.98
CA PHE A 22 -12.41 1.08 6.04
C PHE A 22 -11.50 0.09 6.76
N TYR A 23 -11.14 -0.99 6.07
CA TYR A 23 -10.23 -2.00 6.58
C TYR A 23 -8.89 -1.86 5.88
N ALA A 24 -7.81 -1.75 6.64
CA ALA A 24 -6.46 -1.65 6.10
C ALA A 24 -5.51 -2.58 6.82
N TRP A 25 -4.52 -3.09 6.08
CA TRP A 25 -3.43 -3.85 6.65
C TRP A 25 -2.40 -2.89 7.22
N LYS A 26 -2.12 -2.97 8.52
CA LYS A 26 -1.07 -2.19 9.18
C LYS A 26 0.07 -3.11 9.60
N CYS A 27 1.30 -2.74 9.25
CA CYS A 27 2.48 -3.45 9.71
C CYS A 27 2.80 -3.07 11.16
N LEU A 28 3.04 -4.06 12.01
CA LEU A 28 3.42 -3.86 13.41
C LEU A 28 4.85 -3.34 13.56
N ASN A 29 5.76 -3.71 12.65
CA ASN A 29 7.17 -3.36 12.78
C ASN A 29 7.51 -1.96 12.24
N CYS A 30 6.93 -1.57 11.10
CA CYS A 30 7.27 -0.30 10.43
C CYS A 30 6.10 0.69 10.28
N GLY A 31 4.90 0.32 10.74
CA GLY A 31 3.70 1.15 10.65
C GLY A 31 3.14 1.33 9.24
N ALA A 32 3.70 0.68 8.22
CA ALA A 32 3.22 0.80 6.85
C ALA A 32 1.77 0.31 6.74
N MET A 33 0.90 1.13 6.13
CA MET A 33 -0.50 0.80 5.88
C MET A 33 -0.73 0.46 4.40
N ILE A 34 -1.52 -0.59 4.15
CA ILE A 34 -1.91 -1.04 2.82
C ILE A 34 -3.42 -1.31 2.83
N ASP A 35 -4.16 -0.42 2.19
CA ASP A 35 -5.55 -0.62 1.79
C ASP A 35 -5.63 -1.01 0.29
N ARG A 36 -6.79 -1.49 -0.17
CA ARG A 36 -7.09 -1.69 -1.60
C ARG A 36 -6.77 -0.45 -2.43
N THR A 37 -7.09 0.74 -1.93
CA THR A 37 -6.82 2.01 -2.62
C THR A 37 -5.31 2.25 -2.75
N ILE A 38 -4.57 2.05 -1.65
CA ILE A 38 -3.11 2.21 -1.62
C ILE A 38 -2.44 1.19 -2.54
N SER A 39 -2.89 -0.06 -2.53
CA SER A 39 -2.38 -1.12 -3.41
C SER A 39 -2.63 -0.78 -4.88
N ASN A 40 -3.84 -0.32 -5.21
CA ASN A 40 -4.17 0.09 -6.57
C ASN A 40 -3.35 1.29 -7.04
N ASN A 41 -3.16 2.31 -6.18
CA ASN A 41 -2.34 3.47 -6.50
C ASN A 41 -0.87 3.10 -6.69
N ARG A 42 -0.32 2.21 -5.85
CA ARG A 42 1.05 1.71 -6.03
C ARG A 42 1.22 1.01 -7.37
N ARG A 43 0.30 0.13 -7.76
CA ARG A 43 0.34 -0.55 -9.06
C ARG A 43 0.32 0.42 -10.22
N LYS A 44 -0.56 1.44 -10.17
CA LYS A 44 -0.61 2.50 -11.18
C LYS A 44 0.69 3.31 -11.24
N SER A 45 1.26 3.68 -10.08
CA SER A 45 2.52 4.41 -10.04
C SER A 45 3.71 3.62 -10.57
N LEU A 46 3.75 2.30 -10.34
CA LEU A 46 4.82 1.44 -10.86
C LEU A 46 4.70 1.28 -12.37
N ALA A 47 3.49 1.00 -12.88
CA ALA A 47 3.24 0.94 -14.32
C ALA A 47 3.57 2.27 -15.03
N ALA A 48 3.28 3.41 -14.40
CA ALA A 48 3.65 4.72 -14.93
C ALA A 48 5.16 4.98 -14.94
N ARG A 49 5.93 4.39 -14.01
CA ARG A 49 7.39 4.51 -13.99
C ARG A 49 8.04 3.60 -15.04
N GLU A 50 7.51 2.39 -15.24
CA GLU A 50 7.97 1.47 -16.28
C GLU A 50 7.84 2.10 -17.67
N SER A 51 6.69 2.70 -17.99
CA SER A 51 6.49 3.38 -19.27
C SER A 51 7.42 4.59 -19.45
N GLN A 52 7.76 5.32 -18.39
CA GLN A 52 8.75 6.41 -18.44
C GLN A 52 10.18 5.89 -18.67
N THR A 53 10.59 4.79 -18.04
CA THR A 53 11.92 4.21 -18.25
C THR A 53 12.12 3.64 -19.65
N VAL A 54 11.06 3.15 -20.29
CA VAL A 54 11.10 2.69 -21.68
C VAL A 54 11.14 3.87 -22.65
N ALA A 55 10.47 4.98 -22.35
CA ALA A 55 10.49 6.18 -23.20
C ALA A 55 11.78 7.01 -23.09
N ALA A 56 12.53 6.88 -22.00
CA ALA A 56 13.80 7.59 -21.76
C ALA A 56 15.05 6.82 -22.22
N ARG A 57 14.88 5.61 -22.78
CA ARG A 57 15.94 4.76 -23.34
C ARG A 57 15.92 4.83 -24.86
#